data_AF-I1J454-F1
#
_entry.id   AF-I1J454-F1
#
_cell.length_a   1.000
_cell.length_b   1.000
_cell.length_c   1.000
_cell.angle_alpha   90.00
_cell.angle_beta   90.00
_cell.angle_gamma   90.00
#
_symmetry.space_group_name_H-M   'P 1'
#
loop_
_entity.id
_entity.type
_entity.pdbx_description
1 polymer ?
#
loop_
_entity_poly.entity_id
_entity_poly.type
_entity_poly.pdbx_seq_one_letter_code
_entity_poly.pdbx_strand_id
1 'polypeptide(L)'
;MAMALSLSQFPVRGSVSLPKRRLPRRSFCIRGMSETSSTSSVSTQQEQPTSDNASSVTIAPPPNFKPPEPKRFAIRPDKTSEVFGALLPLIFRFATGVFVSGYSFSIVSKDEIPTDEYALELNGVTIKETAKLGPRPEKPIEIYEFESCPFCRKVREIVAILDLDVLFYPCPRNGPNFRQKVLEMGGKLQFPYMVDPNTGASMYESDDIIRYLVDKYGDGNVPLSLSLGFLTTLTAGLGMLSRISKGTTYTPAKFPPKPLKLWAYEGSPFCKLVREVLVELELPHLLVSCARGSPKRHILYQKTGTFQAPFLEDPNTGIEMFESAEIIEYLRATYAL
;
A
#
# COMPACT_ATOMS: atom_id res chain seq x y z
N MET A 1 -23.61 -29.62 7.04
CA MET A 1 -24.57 -28.62 6.54
C MET A 1 -23.92 -27.25 6.63
N ALA A 2 -23.25 -26.80 5.56
CA ALA A 2 -22.62 -25.49 5.51
C ALA A 2 -23.69 -24.43 5.25
N MET A 3 -23.94 -23.56 6.23
CA MET A 3 -24.86 -22.43 6.08
C MET A 3 -24.12 -21.30 5.35
N ALA A 4 -24.19 -21.30 4.02
CA ALA A 4 -23.74 -20.18 3.20
C ALA A 4 -24.74 -19.02 3.36
N LEU A 5 -24.41 -18.03 4.20
CA LEU A 5 -25.15 -16.78 4.27
C LEU A 5 -24.79 -15.92 3.05
N SER A 6 -25.49 -16.15 1.95
CA SER A 6 -25.47 -15.29 0.76
C SER A 6 -26.27 -14.02 1.05
N LEU A 7 -25.57 -12.92 1.31
CA LEU A 7 -26.15 -11.57 1.35
C LEU A 7 -26.22 -11.00 -0.08
N SER A 8 -27.15 -11.48 -0.90
CA SER A 8 -27.66 -10.70 -2.04
C SER A 8 -29.00 -11.22 -2.55
N GLN A 9 -30.10 -10.80 -1.92
CA GLN A 9 -31.41 -10.72 -2.57
C GLN A 9 -32.06 -9.37 -2.26
N PHE A 10 -31.91 -8.43 -3.18
CA PHE A 10 -32.91 -7.38 -3.41
C PHE A 10 -33.14 -7.31 -4.93
N PRO A 11 -34.33 -7.68 -5.43
CA PRO A 11 -34.67 -7.47 -6.82
C PRO A 11 -35.24 -6.06 -6.96
N VAL A 12 -34.48 -5.13 -7.57
CA VAL A 12 -35.06 -3.88 -8.05
C VAL A 12 -35.15 -3.94 -9.57
N ARG A 13 -36.29 -4.46 -10.01
CA ARG A 13 -36.80 -4.28 -11.37
C ARG A 13 -37.33 -2.85 -11.45
N GLY A 14 -36.60 -1.98 -12.15
CA GLY A 14 -36.96 -0.58 -12.30
C GLY A 14 -36.09 0.08 -13.37
N SER A 15 -36.35 -0.25 -14.63
CA SER A 15 -35.78 0.45 -15.78
C SER A 15 -36.38 1.85 -15.86
N VAL A 16 -35.66 2.85 -15.38
CA VAL A 16 -35.91 4.26 -15.70
C VAL A 16 -34.82 4.71 -16.66
N SER A 17 -35.19 4.86 -17.94
CA SER A 17 -34.34 5.44 -18.96
C SER A 17 -34.25 6.95 -18.73
N LEU A 18 -33.06 7.42 -18.35
CA LEU A 18 -32.70 8.83 -18.37
C LEU A 18 -31.82 9.11 -19.59
N PRO A 19 -32.00 10.24 -20.27
CA PRO A 19 -31.38 10.50 -21.57
C PRO A 19 -29.86 10.62 -21.43
N LYS A 20 -29.12 9.91 -22.29
CA LYS A 20 -27.67 10.06 -22.47
C LYS A 20 -27.36 11.47 -22.96
N ARG A 21 -27.08 12.40 -22.03
CA ARG A 21 -26.34 13.62 -22.36
C ARG A 21 -24.90 13.21 -22.68
N ARG A 22 -24.59 13.24 -23.98
CA ARG A 22 -23.21 13.19 -24.48
C ARG A 22 -22.48 14.43 -23.94
N LEU A 23 -21.70 14.24 -22.88
CA LEU A 23 -20.62 15.17 -22.54
C LEU A 23 -19.47 14.93 -23.52
N PRO A 24 -18.91 15.97 -24.15
CA PRO A 24 -17.82 15.81 -25.10
C PRO A 24 -16.61 15.26 -24.37
N ARG A 25 -16.12 14.09 -24.81
CA ARG A 25 -14.77 13.60 -24.49
C ARG A 25 -13.77 14.63 -25.04
N ARG A 26 -13.29 15.55 -24.20
CA ARG A 26 -12.04 16.25 -24.44
C ARG A 26 -10.91 15.25 -24.21
N SER A 27 -10.60 14.50 -25.27
CA SER A 27 -9.28 13.89 -25.43
C SER A 27 -8.28 15.05 -25.60
N PHE A 28 -7.48 15.31 -24.57
CA PHE A 28 -6.25 16.06 -24.75
C PHE A 28 -5.23 15.10 -25.37
N CYS A 29 -5.30 14.99 -26.69
CA CYS A 29 -4.22 14.41 -27.48
C CYS A 29 -3.24 15.56 -27.75
N ILE A 30 -2.09 15.56 -27.08
CA ILE A 30 -0.97 16.43 -27.47
C ILE A 30 -0.46 15.86 -28.80
N ARG A 31 -0.98 16.43 -29.89
CA ARG A 31 -0.51 16.17 -31.25
C ARG A 31 0.84 16.84 -31.41
N GLY A 32 1.90 16.05 -31.34
CA GLY A 32 3.22 16.48 -31.80
C GLY A 32 3.10 16.96 -33.25
N MET A 33 3.47 18.21 -33.48
CA MET A 33 3.60 18.77 -34.81
C MET A 33 4.83 18.16 -35.47
N SER A 34 4.60 17.50 -36.60
CA SER A 34 5.65 17.14 -37.55
C SER A 34 6.14 18.41 -38.23
N GLU A 35 7.35 18.85 -37.90
CA GLU A 35 8.14 19.69 -38.77
C GLU A 35 9.36 18.91 -39.24
N THR A 36 9.37 18.71 -40.56
CA THR A 36 10.44 18.18 -41.38
C THR A 36 11.57 19.21 -41.42
N SER A 37 12.76 18.88 -40.93
CA SER A 37 14.03 19.47 -41.40
C SER A 37 15.25 18.65 -40.96
N SER A 38 15.98 18.19 -41.97
CA SER A 38 17.43 17.96 -42.06
C SER A 38 18.13 17.10 -40.98
N THR A 39 18.36 15.85 -41.38
CA THR A 39 19.61 15.06 -41.28
C THR A 39 20.77 15.69 -40.50
N SER A 40 21.05 15.13 -39.32
CA SER A 40 22.40 15.05 -38.73
C SER A 40 22.42 13.85 -37.77
N SER A 41 23.07 12.78 -38.21
CA SER A 41 23.31 11.56 -37.43
C SER A 41 24.29 11.86 -36.30
N VAL A 42 23.80 11.90 -35.06
CA VAL A 42 24.62 11.88 -33.85
C VAL A 42 24.22 10.67 -33.02
N SER A 43 25.06 9.64 -33.07
CA SER A 43 25.03 8.50 -32.18
C SER A 43 25.22 9.00 -30.74
N THR A 44 24.15 9.02 -29.94
CA THR A 44 24.25 9.28 -28.51
C THR A 44 24.03 7.97 -27.79
N GLN A 45 25.10 7.49 -27.17
CA GLN A 45 25.15 6.29 -26.36
C GLN A 45 24.09 6.35 -25.26
N GLN A 46 23.42 5.23 -25.01
CA GLN A 46 22.67 5.02 -23.79
C GLN A 46 23.65 5.11 -22.62
N GLU A 47 23.69 6.26 -21.95
CA GLU A 47 24.25 6.38 -20.62
C GLU A 47 23.36 5.59 -19.67
N GLN A 48 23.73 4.33 -19.47
CA GLN A 48 23.52 3.65 -18.20
C GLN A 48 24.05 4.57 -17.09
N PRO A 49 23.30 4.80 -16.00
CA PRO A 49 23.84 5.56 -14.89
C PRO A 49 25.06 4.81 -14.36
N THR A 50 26.24 5.41 -14.54
CA THR A 50 27.49 5.00 -13.90
C THR A 50 27.26 5.02 -12.40
N SER A 51 27.08 3.84 -11.84
CA SER A 51 27.03 3.54 -10.42
C SER A 51 28.42 3.61 -9.78
N ASP A 52 29.14 4.69 -10.05
CA ASP A 52 30.49 4.92 -9.53
C ASP A 52 30.40 6.01 -8.46
N ASN A 53 30.52 5.60 -7.18
CA ASN A 53 30.48 6.36 -5.92
C ASN A 53 29.23 6.26 -5.02
N ALA A 54 28.47 5.17 -5.07
CA ALA A 54 27.79 4.73 -3.86
C ALA A 54 28.85 4.13 -2.92
N SER A 55 29.44 4.96 -2.04
CA SER A 55 30.14 4.46 -0.86
C SER A 55 29.27 3.36 -0.26
N SER A 56 29.77 2.12 -0.20
CA SER A 56 28.98 0.97 0.24
C SER A 56 28.68 1.12 1.73
N VAL A 57 27.66 1.91 2.06
CA VAL A 57 27.15 2.06 3.42
C VAL A 57 26.65 0.67 3.82
N THR A 58 27.48 -0.05 4.57
CA THR A 58 27.11 -1.35 5.12
C THR A 58 26.10 -1.11 6.23
N ILE A 59 24.85 -1.46 5.96
CA ILE A 59 23.79 -1.43 6.95
C ILE A 59 23.83 -2.74 7.72
N ALA A 60 23.92 -2.66 9.04
CA ALA A 60 23.97 -3.81 9.92
C ALA A 60 22.89 -3.67 11.00
N PRO A 61 22.29 -4.78 11.47
CA PRO A 61 21.33 -4.73 12.55
C PRO A 61 22.03 -4.30 13.87
N PRO A 62 21.26 -3.89 14.89
CA PRO A 62 21.83 -3.55 16.19
C PRO A 62 22.63 -4.73 16.78
N PRO A 63 23.69 -4.47 17.57
CA PRO A 63 24.48 -5.54 18.18
C PRO A 63 23.61 -6.53 18.97
N ASN A 64 23.82 -7.83 18.76
CA ASN A 64 23.06 -8.92 19.39
C ASN A 64 21.54 -8.88 19.14
N PHE A 65 21.08 -8.23 18.08
CA PHE A 65 19.66 -8.18 17.74
C PHE A 65 19.13 -9.58 17.38
N LYS A 66 18.02 -9.96 18.00
CA LYS A 66 17.25 -11.16 17.64
C LYS A 66 15.80 -10.76 17.38
N PRO A 67 15.20 -11.22 16.26
CA PRO A 67 13.78 -11.06 16.03
C PRO A 67 12.94 -11.58 17.21
N PRO A 68 11.87 -10.87 17.60
CA PRO A 68 10.99 -11.32 18.66
C PRO A 68 10.19 -12.56 18.23
N GLU A 69 9.80 -13.37 19.20
CA GLU A 69 8.82 -14.42 18.95
C GLU A 69 7.44 -13.81 18.65
N PRO A 70 6.73 -14.31 17.62
CA PRO A 70 5.40 -13.82 17.26
C PRO A 70 4.37 -13.97 18.39
N LYS A 71 3.65 -12.90 18.72
CA LYS A 71 2.58 -12.89 19.73
C LYS A 71 1.26 -12.44 19.12
N ARG A 72 0.43 -13.41 18.72
CA ARG A 72 -0.88 -13.13 18.10
C ARG A 72 -1.74 -12.22 18.98
N PHE A 73 -2.19 -11.12 18.40
CA PHE A 73 -3.12 -10.14 19.00
C PHE A 73 -2.62 -9.44 20.27
N ALA A 74 -1.33 -9.57 20.60
CA ALA A 74 -0.76 -8.87 21.74
C ALA A 74 -0.53 -7.40 21.40
N ILE A 75 -0.85 -6.51 22.34
CA ILE A 75 -0.44 -5.11 22.30
C ILE A 75 0.54 -4.91 23.44
N ARG A 76 1.73 -4.40 23.13
CA ARG A 76 2.70 -4.04 24.17
C ARG A 76 2.10 -2.93 25.05
N PRO A 77 2.10 -3.08 26.39
CA PRO A 77 1.36 -2.16 27.26
C PRO A 77 1.75 -0.67 27.13
N ASP A 78 3.02 -0.38 26.83
CA ASP A 78 3.52 0.97 26.60
C ASP A 78 3.08 1.57 25.25
N LYS A 79 2.54 0.74 24.34
CA LYS A 79 2.12 1.13 22.98
C LYS A 79 0.61 1.23 22.80
N THR A 80 -0.17 0.97 23.85
CA THR A 80 -1.64 0.96 23.78
C THR A 80 -2.22 2.27 23.26
N SER A 81 -1.73 3.43 23.74
CA SER A 81 -2.22 4.75 23.29
C SER A 81 -1.91 5.02 21.81
N GLU A 82 -0.73 4.58 21.34
CA GLU A 82 -0.34 4.74 19.94
C GLU A 82 -1.25 3.92 19.02
N VAL A 83 -1.52 2.66 19.39
CA VAL A 83 -2.42 1.77 18.65
C VAL A 83 -3.85 2.33 18.61
N PHE A 84 -4.37 2.84 19.73
CA PHE A 84 -5.69 3.49 19.76
C PHE A 84 -5.75 4.73 18.85
N GLY A 85 -4.71 5.57 18.85
CA GLY A 85 -4.63 6.70 17.93
C GLY A 85 -4.60 6.27 16.46
N ALA A 86 -3.95 5.13 16.17
CA ALA A 86 -3.85 4.56 14.82
C ALA A 86 -5.13 3.82 14.35
N LEU A 87 -6.07 3.52 15.25
CA LEU A 87 -7.39 2.96 14.93
C LEU A 87 -8.37 4.02 14.41
N LEU A 88 -8.18 5.29 14.76
CA LEU A 88 -9.11 6.36 14.41
C LEU A 88 -9.37 6.51 12.89
N PRO A 89 -8.35 6.43 12.00
CA PRO A 89 -8.61 6.43 10.56
C PRO A 89 -9.53 5.30 10.11
N LEU A 90 -9.41 4.11 10.71
CA LEU A 90 -10.24 2.97 10.35
C LEU A 90 -11.73 3.25 10.59
N ILE A 91 -12.05 3.94 11.69
CA ILE A 91 -13.41 4.35 12.05
C ILE A 91 -13.93 5.38 11.05
N PHE A 92 -13.19 6.47 10.83
CA PHE A 92 -13.63 7.54 9.92
C PHE A 92 -13.70 7.13 8.46
N ARG A 93 -12.93 6.11 8.06
CA ARG A 93 -12.94 5.55 6.71
C ARG A 93 -13.86 4.35 6.58
N PHE A 94 -14.73 4.08 7.56
CA PHE A 94 -15.72 3.01 7.50
C PHE A 94 -15.10 1.65 7.15
N ALA A 95 -13.97 1.34 7.79
CA ALA A 95 -13.19 0.12 7.54
C ALA A 95 -12.68 -0.07 6.10
N THR A 96 -12.61 1.00 5.29
CA THR A 96 -12.05 0.94 3.94
C THR A 96 -10.59 0.46 3.99
N GLY A 97 -10.24 -0.47 3.10
CA GLY A 97 -8.92 -1.08 3.05
C GLY A 97 -8.68 -2.21 4.05
N VAL A 98 -9.70 -2.66 4.79
CA VAL A 98 -9.62 -3.90 5.60
C VAL A 98 -9.76 -5.15 4.75
N PHE A 99 -10.67 -5.13 3.78
CA PHE A 99 -11.03 -6.28 2.95
C PHE A 99 -10.60 -6.06 1.51
N VAL A 100 -10.18 -7.13 0.85
CA VAL A 100 -9.94 -7.14 -0.60
C VAL A 100 -11.25 -7.16 -1.38
N SER A 101 -11.18 -6.85 -2.67
CA SER A 101 -12.32 -6.88 -3.58
C SER A 101 -12.88 -8.31 -3.72
N GLY A 102 -14.20 -8.41 -3.69
CA GLY A 102 -14.91 -9.69 -3.72
C GLY A 102 -14.70 -10.54 -2.46
N TYR A 103 -14.32 -9.94 -1.32
CA TYR A 103 -14.21 -10.64 -0.05
C TYR A 103 -15.47 -11.44 0.26
N SER A 104 -15.27 -12.70 0.64
CA SER A 104 -16.32 -13.57 1.17
C SER A 104 -15.75 -14.44 2.29
N PHE A 105 -16.62 -14.99 3.12
CA PHE A 105 -16.22 -15.91 4.18
C PHE A 105 -17.19 -17.07 4.31
N SER A 106 -16.69 -18.19 4.82
CA SER A 106 -17.48 -19.35 5.21
C SER A 106 -16.98 -19.90 6.54
N ILE A 107 -17.90 -20.45 7.33
CA ILE A 107 -17.57 -21.16 8.55
C ILE A 107 -17.42 -22.64 8.17
N VAL A 108 -16.25 -23.19 8.48
CA VAL A 108 -15.87 -24.57 8.13
C VAL A 108 -15.33 -25.29 9.37
N SER A 109 -15.24 -26.61 9.32
CA SER A 109 -14.50 -27.35 10.34
C SER A 109 -13.00 -27.24 10.09
N LYS A 110 -12.19 -27.43 11.13
CA LYS A 110 -10.73 -27.23 11.07
C LYS A 110 -10.05 -28.20 10.10
N ASP A 111 -10.59 -29.40 9.95
CA ASP A 111 -10.16 -30.44 9.03
C ASP A 111 -10.42 -30.12 7.56
N GLU A 112 -11.28 -29.13 7.25
CA GLU A 112 -11.50 -28.65 5.88
C GLU A 112 -10.44 -27.64 5.40
N ILE A 113 -9.56 -27.17 6.30
CA ILE A 113 -8.47 -26.25 5.97
C ILE A 113 -7.17 -27.07 5.79
N PRO A 114 -6.55 -27.04 4.60
CA PRO A 114 -5.23 -27.63 4.40
C PRO A 114 -4.21 -27.10 5.42
N THR A 115 -3.31 -27.96 5.89
CA THR A 115 -2.35 -27.61 6.96
C THR A 115 -1.39 -26.49 6.58
N ASP A 116 -1.20 -26.27 5.29
CA ASP A 116 -0.38 -25.21 4.70
C ASP A 116 -1.20 -23.96 4.33
N GLU A 117 -2.50 -23.92 4.61
CA GLU A 117 -3.35 -22.75 4.42
C GLU A 117 -3.65 -22.03 5.75
N TYR A 118 -3.50 -20.71 5.75
CA TYR A 118 -4.05 -19.86 6.80
C TYR A 118 -5.59 -19.90 6.85
N ALA A 119 -6.16 -20.00 8.06
CA ALA A 119 -7.55 -19.66 8.34
C ALA A 119 -7.63 -18.77 9.60
N LEU A 120 -8.66 -17.91 9.66
CA LEU A 120 -8.93 -17.16 10.88
C LEU A 120 -9.65 -18.08 11.87
N GLU A 121 -9.02 -18.32 13.02
CA GLU A 121 -9.68 -18.96 14.16
C GLU A 121 -10.16 -17.90 15.16
N LEU A 122 -11.46 -17.85 15.45
CA LEU A 122 -12.05 -16.93 16.42
C LEU A 122 -13.01 -17.69 17.34
N ASN A 123 -12.69 -17.76 18.64
CA ASN A 123 -13.52 -18.43 19.65
C ASN A 123 -13.94 -19.86 19.26
N GLY A 124 -13.01 -20.64 18.70
CA GLY A 124 -13.25 -22.02 18.25
C GLY A 124 -13.95 -22.15 16.89
N VAL A 125 -14.35 -21.04 16.26
CA VAL A 125 -14.89 -21.02 14.90
C VAL A 125 -13.75 -20.84 13.90
N THR A 126 -13.68 -21.72 12.90
CA THR A 126 -12.73 -21.60 11.79
C THR A 126 -13.42 -20.88 10.62
N ILE A 127 -12.82 -19.77 10.20
CA ILE A 127 -13.33 -18.91 9.13
C ILE A 127 -12.38 -19.02 7.93
N LYS A 128 -12.89 -19.57 6.84
CA LYS A 128 -12.24 -19.56 5.53
C LYS A 128 -12.60 -18.27 4.80
N GLU A 129 -11.59 -17.47 4.48
CA GLU A 129 -11.74 -16.21 3.74
C GLU A 129 -11.41 -16.45 2.26
N THR A 130 -12.15 -15.81 1.35
CA THR A 130 -11.88 -15.84 -0.09
C THR A 130 -12.02 -14.45 -0.70
N ALA A 131 -11.58 -14.31 -1.95
CA ALA A 131 -11.56 -13.05 -2.69
C ALA A 131 -11.79 -13.26 -4.18
N LYS A 132 -12.12 -12.18 -4.90
CA LYS A 132 -12.17 -12.15 -6.36
C LYS A 132 -11.24 -11.05 -6.87
N LEU A 133 -9.98 -11.40 -7.05
CA LEU A 133 -8.94 -10.46 -7.46
C LEU A 133 -8.90 -10.29 -8.98
N GLY A 134 -8.55 -9.09 -9.45
CA GLY A 134 -8.29 -8.81 -10.85
C GLY A 134 -6.89 -9.28 -11.29
N PRO A 135 -6.45 -8.92 -12.52
CA PRO A 135 -5.12 -9.28 -13.00
C PRO A 135 -4.03 -8.69 -12.08
N ARG A 136 -2.88 -9.36 -12.00
CA ARG A 136 -1.74 -8.94 -11.18
C ARG A 136 -0.69 -8.25 -12.05
N PRO A 137 -0.14 -7.08 -11.63
CA PRO A 137 1.01 -6.48 -12.30
C PRO A 137 2.20 -7.45 -12.32
N GLU A 138 2.97 -7.49 -13.42
CA GLU A 138 4.21 -8.29 -13.50
C GLU A 138 5.35 -7.61 -12.72
N LYS A 139 5.39 -6.28 -12.78
CA LYS A 139 6.31 -5.42 -12.03
C LYS A 139 5.51 -4.61 -11.00
N PRO A 140 6.04 -4.39 -9.79
CA PRO A 140 5.38 -3.53 -8.81
C PRO A 140 5.12 -2.13 -9.37
N ILE A 141 3.92 -1.61 -9.14
CA ILE A 141 3.59 -0.20 -9.40
C ILE A 141 4.39 0.64 -8.41
N GLU A 142 4.91 1.78 -8.86
CA GLU A 142 5.63 2.73 -8.02
C GLU A 142 4.69 3.84 -7.55
N ILE A 143 4.68 4.13 -6.25
CA ILE A 143 3.86 5.23 -5.69
C ILE A 143 4.71 6.10 -4.77
N TYR A 144 4.77 7.38 -5.11
CA TYR A 144 5.43 8.42 -4.33
C TYR A 144 4.39 9.10 -3.44
N GLU A 145 4.57 9.02 -2.13
CA GLU A 145 3.53 9.41 -1.17
C GLU A 145 4.09 9.76 0.22
N PHE A 146 3.26 10.35 1.08
CA PHE A 146 3.56 10.43 2.51
C PHE A 146 2.30 10.20 3.38
N GLU A 147 2.52 9.85 4.65
CA GLU A 147 1.44 9.32 5.50
C GLU A 147 0.36 10.37 5.79
N SER A 148 0.77 11.59 6.12
CA SER A 148 -0.11 12.70 6.50
C SER A 148 -0.75 13.41 5.29
N CYS A 149 -1.18 12.65 4.28
CA CYS A 149 -1.85 13.15 3.09
C CYS A 149 -3.16 12.39 2.86
N PRO A 150 -4.33 13.07 2.83
CA PRO A 150 -5.61 12.40 2.67
C PRO A 150 -5.74 11.76 1.28
N PHE A 151 -5.11 12.37 0.26
CA PHE A 151 -5.08 11.84 -1.11
C PHE A 151 -4.21 10.57 -1.22
N CYS A 152 -3.08 10.52 -0.51
CA CYS A 152 -2.22 9.34 -0.46
C CYS A 152 -2.92 8.18 0.27
N ARG A 153 -3.62 8.47 1.37
CA ARG A 153 -4.46 7.50 2.09
C ARG A 153 -5.49 6.85 1.15
N LYS A 154 -6.21 7.63 0.35
CA LYS A 154 -7.18 7.10 -0.63
C LYS A 154 -6.54 6.09 -1.58
N VAL A 155 -5.31 6.38 -2.05
CA VAL A 155 -4.57 5.46 -2.92
C VAL A 155 -4.10 4.20 -2.19
N ARG A 156 -3.61 4.32 -0.94
CA ARG A 156 -3.30 3.13 -0.11
C ARG A 156 -4.50 2.25 0.15
N GLU A 157 -5.67 2.87 0.35
CA GLU A 157 -6.93 2.15 0.55
C GLU A 157 -7.32 1.34 -0.68
N ILE A 158 -7.24 1.90 -1.90
CA ILE A 158 -7.52 1.11 -3.10
C ILE A 158 -6.45 0.04 -3.36
N VAL A 159 -5.18 0.30 -3.05
CA VAL A 159 -4.10 -0.70 -3.15
C VAL A 159 -4.42 -1.92 -2.27
N ALA A 160 -4.88 -1.70 -1.03
CA ALA A 160 -5.30 -2.77 -0.13
C ALA A 160 -6.56 -3.50 -0.65
N ILE A 161 -7.54 -2.77 -1.17
CA ILE A 161 -8.77 -3.37 -1.74
C ILE A 161 -8.46 -4.22 -2.96
N LEU A 162 -7.59 -3.77 -3.85
CA LEU A 162 -7.22 -4.52 -5.05
C LEU A 162 -6.16 -5.59 -4.80
N ASP A 163 -5.65 -5.68 -3.58
CA ASP A 163 -4.59 -6.58 -3.15
C ASP A 163 -3.30 -6.47 -3.98
N LEU A 164 -2.90 -5.24 -4.30
CA LEU A 164 -1.74 -4.96 -5.15
C LEU A 164 -0.45 -4.88 -4.33
N ASP A 165 0.63 -5.40 -4.90
CA ASP A 165 1.97 -5.19 -4.38
C ASP A 165 2.55 -3.94 -5.04
N VAL A 166 3.04 -3.02 -4.21
CA VAL A 166 3.42 -1.66 -4.62
C VAL A 166 4.76 -1.31 -4.03
N LEU A 167 5.64 -0.73 -4.85
CA LEU A 167 6.88 -0.14 -4.39
C LEU A 167 6.61 1.31 -3.99
N PHE A 168 6.57 1.55 -2.68
CA PHE A 168 6.38 2.89 -2.13
C PHE A 168 7.70 3.63 -1.99
N TYR A 169 7.69 4.89 -2.44
CA TYR A 169 8.76 5.86 -2.27
C TYR A 169 8.27 6.97 -1.34
N PRO A 170 8.63 6.93 -0.05
CA PRO A 170 8.13 7.92 0.89
C PRO A 170 8.66 9.32 0.59
N CYS A 171 7.82 10.34 0.71
CA CYS A 171 8.13 11.71 0.36
C CYS A 171 7.78 12.68 1.50
N PRO A 172 8.25 12.41 2.75
CA PRO A 172 7.96 13.26 3.90
C PRO A 172 8.44 14.69 3.62
N ARG A 173 7.88 15.66 4.34
CA ARG A 173 8.38 17.05 4.31
C ARG A 173 9.88 17.06 4.63
N ASN A 174 10.65 17.79 3.84
CA ASN A 174 12.12 17.88 3.92
C ASN A 174 12.88 16.58 3.62
N GLY A 175 12.22 15.55 3.06
CA GLY A 175 12.89 14.35 2.56
C GLY A 175 13.85 14.69 1.40
N PRO A 176 15.13 14.32 1.48
CA PRO A 176 16.13 14.67 0.46
C PRO A 176 16.08 13.80 -0.81
N ASN A 177 15.47 12.60 -0.77
CA ASN A 177 15.71 11.60 -1.83
C ASN A 177 14.67 11.61 -2.94
N PHE A 178 13.37 11.65 -2.62
CA PHE A 178 12.34 11.31 -3.63
C PHE A 178 11.49 12.49 -4.10
N ARG A 179 11.38 13.56 -3.32
CA ARG A 179 10.56 14.72 -3.69
C ARG A 179 11.07 15.39 -4.97
N GLN A 180 12.38 15.55 -5.09
CA GLN A 180 13.00 16.14 -6.26
C GLN A 180 12.78 15.28 -7.52
N LYS A 181 12.86 13.95 -7.38
CA LYS A 181 12.53 13.01 -8.46
C LYS A 181 11.09 13.17 -8.96
N VAL A 182 10.12 13.38 -8.06
CA VAL A 182 8.72 13.66 -8.46
C VAL A 182 8.60 14.97 -9.23
N LEU A 183 9.32 16.02 -8.82
CA LEU A 183 9.36 17.28 -9.55
C LEU A 183 9.94 17.11 -10.97
N GLU A 184 10.99 16.31 -11.12
CA GLU A 184 11.62 16.04 -12.42
C GLU A 184 10.73 15.21 -13.34
N MET A 185 10.11 14.14 -12.81
CA MET A 185 9.27 13.24 -13.61
C MET A 185 7.90 13.83 -13.96
N GLY A 186 7.28 14.54 -13.01
CA GLY A 186 5.90 15.01 -13.18
C GLY A 186 5.75 16.53 -13.18
N GLY A 187 6.82 17.31 -13.02
CA GLY A 187 6.78 18.78 -13.10
C GLY A 187 6.14 19.52 -11.92
N LYS A 188 5.69 18.82 -10.86
CA LYS A 188 5.05 19.41 -9.68
C LYS A 188 5.38 18.64 -8.41
N LEU A 189 5.53 19.33 -7.28
CA LEU A 189 5.62 18.70 -5.97
C LEU A 189 4.23 18.35 -5.41
N GLN A 190 3.52 17.45 -6.10
CA GLN A 190 2.17 17.01 -5.76
C GLN A 190 2.16 15.50 -5.44
N PHE A 191 1.34 15.09 -4.47
CA PHE A 191 1.28 13.71 -4.00
C PHE A 191 -0.18 13.25 -3.79
N PRO A 192 -0.50 11.98 -4.07
CA PRO A 192 0.40 10.94 -4.57
C PRO A 192 0.76 11.14 -6.05
N TYR A 193 1.91 10.61 -6.45
CA TYR A 193 2.32 10.44 -7.85
C TYR A 193 2.58 8.97 -8.10
N MET A 194 1.99 8.41 -9.16
CA MET A 194 2.05 6.97 -9.46
C MET A 194 2.72 6.76 -10.81
N VAL A 195 3.55 5.72 -10.90
CA VAL A 195 4.19 5.24 -12.14
C VAL A 195 3.93 3.73 -12.25
N ASP A 196 3.34 3.31 -13.37
CA ASP A 196 3.09 1.92 -13.68
C ASP A 196 4.07 1.44 -14.78
N PRO A 197 5.15 0.72 -14.42
CA PRO A 197 6.13 0.23 -15.38
C PRO A 197 5.59 -0.87 -16.32
N ASN A 198 4.41 -1.43 -16.04
CA ASN A 198 3.78 -2.45 -16.88
C ASN A 198 3.07 -1.85 -18.10
N THR A 199 2.70 -0.56 -18.03
CA THR A 199 1.94 0.13 -19.08
C THR A 199 2.61 1.42 -19.57
N GLY A 200 3.59 1.93 -18.82
CA GLY A 200 4.20 3.24 -19.05
C GLY A 200 3.34 4.41 -18.56
N ALA A 201 2.22 4.16 -17.86
CA ALA A 201 1.39 5.22 -17.32
C ALA A 201 2.06 5.91 -16.13
N SER A 202 1.97 7.23 -16.07
CA SER A 202 2.38 8.03 -14.91
C SER A 202 1.39 9.18 -14.69
N MET A 203 0.92 9.40 -13.45
CA MET A 203 -0.11 10.40 -13.20
C MET A 203 -0.14 10.91 -11.75
N TYR A 204 -0.73 12.11 -11.60
CA TYR A 204 -1.19 12.66 -10.33
C TYR A 204 -2.68 12.37 -10.12
N GLU A 205 -3.30 13.12 -9.21
CA GLU A 205 -4.73 13.13 -8.90
C GLU A 205 -5.21 11.79 -8.35
N SER A 206 -5.39 11.73 -7.01
CA SER A 206 -5.74 10.47 -6.33
C SER A 206 -6.96 9.75 -6.92
N ASP A 207 -7.96 10.48 -7.42
CA ASP A 207 -9.15 9.88 -8.04
C ASP A 207 -8.84 9.27 -9.41
N ASP A 208 -7.96 9.89 -10.20
CA ASP A 208 -7.50 9.35 -11.49
C ASP A 208 -6.63 8.11 -11.27
N ILE A 209 -5.74 8.14 -10.26
CA ILE A 209 -4.95 6.98 -9.85
C ILE A 209 -5.87 5.82 -9.43
N ILE A 210 -6.87 6.09 -8.58
CA ILE A 210 -7.83 5.07 -8.14
C ILE A 210 -8.58 4.47 -9.34
N ARG A 211 -9.09 5.31 -10.23
CA ARG A 211 -9.80 4.88 -11.45
C ARG A 211 -8.91 4.00 -12.32
N TYR A 212 -7.67 4.44 -12.57
CA TYR A 212 -6.69 3.68 -13.33
C TYR A 212 -6.44 2.29 -12.73
N LEU A 213 -6.17 2.22 -11.43
CA LEU A 213 -5.87 0.96 -10.75
C LEU A 213 -7.06 -0.01 -10.79
N VAL A 214 -8.27 0.48 -10.59
CA VAL A 214 -9.49 -0.31 -10.64
C VAL A 214 -9.78 -0.81 -12.05
N ASP A 215 -9.61 0.02 -13.07
CA ASP A 215 -9.84 -0.35 -14.47
C ASP A 215 -8.81 -1.37 -14.97
N LYS A 216 -7.55 -1.24 -14.54
CA LYS A 216 -6.46 -2.12 -14.98
C LYS A 216 -6.34 -3.40 -14.17
N TYR A 217 -6.49 -3.33 -12.86
CA TYR A 217 -6.16 -4.42 -11.94
C TYR A 217 -7.33 -4.85 -11.03
N GLY A 218 -8.51 -4.24 -11.19
CA GLY A 218 -9.74 -4.56 -10.50
C GLY A 218 -10.85 -5.03 -11.45
N ASP A 219 -12.08 -4.71 -11.09
CA ASP A 219 -13.31 -5.07 -11.81
C ASP A 219 -13.94 -3.87 -12.54
N GLY A 220 -13.25 -2.72 -12.60
CA GLY A 220 -13.77 -1.47 -13.16
C GLY A 220 -14.68 -0.65 -12.21
N ASN A 221 -14.98 -1.14 -11.01
CA ASN A 221 -15.86 -0.46 -10.06
C ASN A 221 -15.07 0.18 -8.91
N VAL A 222 -15.07 1.52 -8.83
CA VAL A 222 -14.51 2.21 -7.66
C VAL A 222 -15.44 2.01 -6.47
N PRO A 223 -14.96 1.52 -5.32
CA PRO A 223 -15.78 1.34 -4.13
C PRO A 223 -16.49 2.63 -3.71
N LEU A 224 -17.69 2.51 -3.15
CA LEU A 224 -18.49 3.67 -2.74
C LEU A 224 -17.69 4.56 -1.77
N SER A 225 -17.00 3.97 -0.79
CA SER A 225 -16.19 4.70 0.19
C SER A 225 -15.03 5.51 -0.40
N LEU A 226 -14.67 5.27 -1.67
CA LEU A 226 -13.63 5.97 -2.42
C LEU A 226 -14.18 6.86 -3.55
N SER A 227 -15.49 6.88 -3.79
CA SER A 227 -16.11 7.61 -4.90
C SER A 227 -17.06 8.74 -4.49
N LEU A 228 -17.13 9.09 -3.20
CA LEU A 228 -17.95 10.19 -2.67
C LEU A 228 -17.33 11.60 -2.83
N GLY A 229 -16.29 11.74 -3.64
CA GLY A 229 -15.63 13.02 -3.94
C GLY A 229 -15.11 13.73 -2.68
N PHE A 230 -15.54 14.97 -2.45
CA PHE A 230 -15.09 15.78 -1.31
C PHE A 230 -15.30 15.09 0.05
N LEU A 231 -16.39 14.35 0.22
CA LEU A 231 -16.65 13.63 1.47
C LEU A 231 -15.60 12.54 1.74
N THR A 232 -15.11 11.88 0.69
CA THR A 232 -13.99 10.94 0.77
C THR A 232 -12.73 11.64 1.29
N THR A 233 -12.39 12.80 0.73
CA THR A 233 -11.21 13.57 1.15
C THR A 233 -11.35 14.09 2.58
N LEU A 234 -12.55 14.56 2.97
CA LEU A 234 -12.83 15.04 4.32
C LEU A 234 -12.65 13.93 5.36
N THR A 235 -13.26 12.77 5.13
CA THR A 235 -13.16 11.62 6.06
C THR A 235 -11.74 11.05 6.13
N ALA A 236 -10.98 11.08 5.02
CA ALA A 236 -9.54 10.78 5.03
C ALA A 236 -8.73 11.80 5.84
N GLY A 237 -9.09 13.09 5.78
CA GLY A 237 -8.53 14.15 6.61
C GLY A 237 -8.77 13.94 8.10
N LEU A 238 -10.02 13.70 8.50
CA LEU A 238 -10.42 13.52 9.90
C LEU A 238 -9.71 12.34 10.56
N GLY A 239 -9.53 11.24 9.83
CA GLY A 239 -8.80 10.07 10.32
C GLY A 239 -7.36 10.35 10.75
N MET A 240 -6.72 11.39 10.22
CA MET A 240 -5.32 11.72 10.51
C MET A 240 -5.15 12.64 11.73
N LEU A 241 -6.22 13.26 12.24
CA LEU A 241 -6.11 14.30 13.28
C LEU A 241 -5.44 13.79 14.57
N SER A 242 -5.63 12.52 14.93
CA SER A 242 -4.98 11.91 16.11
C SER A 242 -3.46 11.78 15.98
N ARG A 243 -2.91 11.84 14.77
CA ARG A 243 -1.50 11.54 14.48
C ARG A 243 -0.90 12.47 13.42
N ILE A 244 -1.34 13.73 13.39
CA ILE A 244 -1.00 14.69 12.30
C ILE A 244 0.50 14.96 12.12
N SER A 245 1.31 14.76 13.17
CA SER A 245 2.77 14.93 13.12
C SER A 245 3.53 13.67 12.68
N LYS A 246 2.88 12.50 12.68
CA LYS A 246 3.51 11.20 12.41
C LYS A 246 3.52 10.90 10.92
N GLY A 247 4.67 10.47 10.40
CA GLY A 247 4.84 10.22 8.96
C GLY A 247 4.78 11.50 8.11
N THR A 248 5.06 12.66 8.71
CA THR A 248 4.91 13.98 8.06
C THR A 248 6.24 14.58 7.67
N THR A 249 7.26 14.50 8.53
CA THR A 249 8.55 15.19 8.35
C THR A 249 9.69 14.19 8.41
N TYR A 250 10.69 14.42 7.56
CA TYR A 250 11.87 13.59 7.47
C TYR A 250 12.69 13.61 8.77
N THR A 251 13.17 12.44 9.17
CA THR A 251 14.18 12.23 10.18
C THR A 251 15.44 11.75 9.46
N PRO A 252 16.62 12.38 9.68
CA PRO A 252 17.88 11.95 9.10
C PRO A 252 18.09 10.44 9.24
N ALA A 253 18.43 9.80 8.12
CA ALA A 253 18.52 8.34 8.04
C ALA A 253 19.54 7.90 7.00
N LYS A 254 20.12 6.72 7.22
CA LYS A 254 20.92 5.97 6.26
C LYS A 254 19.98 5.48 5.15
N PHE A 255 20.33 5.76 3.90
CA PHE A 255 19.53 5.30 2.77
C PHE A 255 19.82 3.82 2.48
N PRO A 256 18.80 2.94 2.41
CA PRO A 256 19.00 1.52 2.14
C PRO A 256 19.39 1.27 0.67
N PRO A 257 20.43 0.46 0.39
CA PRO A 257 20.76 0.05 -0.98
C PRO A 257 19.64 -0.71 -1.71
N LYS A 258 18.81 -1.46 -0.97
CA LYS A 258 17.65 -2.19 -1.50
C LYS A 258 16.38 -1.78 -0.74
N PRO A 259 15.24 -1.63 -1.41
CA PRO A 259 13.97 -1.41 -0.72
C PRO A 259 13.71 -2.52 0.31
N LEU A 260 13.21 -2.15 1.48
CA LEU A 260 12.73 -3.11 2.45
C LEU A 260 11.45 -3.76 1.91
N LYS A 261 10.99 -4.87 2.51
CA LYS A 261 9.73 -5.50 2.13
C LYS A 261 8.83 -5.61 3.35
N LEU A 262 7.60 -5.14 3.22
CA LEU A 262 6.63 -5.07 4.31
C LEU A 262 5.35 -5.79 3.90
N TRP A 263 5.00 -6.84 4.61
CA TRP A 263 3.68 -7.46 4.51
C TRP A 263 2.73 -6.68 5.39
N ALA A 264 1.79 -5.95 4.78
CA ALA A 264 0.89 -5.05 5.49
C ALA A 264 -0.40 -4.78 4.69
N TYR A 265 -1.32 -4.03 5.29
CA TYR A 265 -2.50 -3.48 4.62
C TYR A 265 -2.99 -2.23 5.34
N GLU A 266 -3.74 -1.38 4.65
CA GLU A 266 -4.11 -0.04 5.14
C GLU A 266 -5.00 -0.07 6.39
N GLY A 267 -5.90 -1.05 6.49
CA GLY A 267 -6.84 -1.15 7.61
C GLY A 267 -6.25 -1.60 8.95
N SER A 268 -4.96 -1.95 9.04
CA SER A 268 -4.33 -2.36 10.30
C SER A 268 -3.67 -1.18 11.04
N PRO A 269 -4.03 -0.91 12.31
CA PRO A 269 -3.37 0.14 13.10
C PRO A 269 -1.88 -0.17 13.32
N PHE A 270 -1.51 -1.45 13.48
CA PHE A 270 -0.11 -1.86 13.64
C PHE A 270 0.71 -1.59 12.37
N CYS A 271 0.14 -1.87 11.20
CA CYS A 271 0.76 -1.56 9.91
C CYS A 271 0.93 -0.05 9.72
N LYS A 272 -0.06 0.74 10.14
CA LYS A 272 0.03 2.21 10.09
C LYS A 272 1.21 2.73 10.93
N LEU A 273 1.41 2.20 12.14
CA LEU A 273 2.53 2.62 13.00
C LEU A 273 3.89 2.34 12.34
N VAL A 274 4.07 1.17 11.72
CA VAL A 274 5.32 0.86 11.00
C VAL A 274 5.51 1.77 9.79
N ARG A 275 4.44 2.00 9.01
CA ARG A 275 4.49 2.86 7.83
C ARG A 275 4.82 4.31 8.17
N GLU A 276 4.32 4.84 9.29
CA GLU A 276 4.71 6.17 9.79
C GLU A 276 6.23 6.29 9.92
N VAL A 277 6.89 5.26 10.45
CA VAL A 277 8.35 5.25 10.66
C VAL A 277 9.11 5.04 9.34
N LEU A 278 8.63 4.16 8.46
CA LEU A 278 9.19 4.03 7.11
C LEU A 278 9.12 5.35 6.35
N VAL A 279 8.03 6.11 6.51
CA VAL A 279 7.87 7.42 5.88
C VAL A 279 8.78 8.47 6.52
N GLU A 280 8.83 8.55 7.85
CA GLU A 280 9.72 9.48 8.58
C GLU A 280 11.18 9.28 8.21
N LEU A 281 11.64 8.04 8.07
CA LEU A 281 13.02 7.69 7.72
C LEU A 281 13.27 7.67 6.20
N GLU A 282 12.27 8.01 5.38
CA GLU A 282 12.34 7.99 3.92
C GLU A 282 12.81 6.64 3.34
N LEU A 283 12.35 5.53 3.93
CA LEU A 283 12.76 4.17 3.56
C LEU A 283 11.87 3.61 2.44
N PRO A 284 12.39 3.43 1.20
CA PRO A 284 11.63 2.79 0.13
C PRO A 284 11.30 1.35 0.51
N HIS A 285 10.06 0.93 0.23
CA HIS A 285 9.62 -0.41 0.60
C HIS A 285 8.63 -1.00 -0.39
N LEU A 286 8.81 -2.29 -0.68
CA LEU A 286 7.81 -3.11 -1.35
C LEU A 286 6.74 -3.49 -0.34
N LEU A 287 5.55 -2.91 -0.47
CA LEU A 287 4.36 -3.39 0.23
C LEU A 287 3.88 -4.69 -0.45
N VAL A 288 3.82 -5.77 0.33
CA VAL A 288 3.06 -6.96 -0.02
C VAL A 288 1.69 -6.85 0.66
N SER A 289 0.67 -6.51 -0.12
CA SER A 289 -0.68 -6.34 0.44
C SER A 289 -1.21 -7.68 0.96
N CYS A 290 -1.77 -7.66 2.18
CA CYS A 290 -2.33 -8.84 2.85
C CYS A 290 -3.63 -8.52 3.62
N ALA A 291 -4.48 -7.66 3.05
CA ALA A 291 -5.82 -7.36 3.57
C ALA A 291 -6.65 -8.64 3.76
N ARG A 292 -7.73 -8.57 4.55
CA ARG A 292 -8.64 -9.70 4.81
C ARG A 292 -9.13 -10.29 3.48
N GLY A 293 -9.02 -11.62 3.33
CA GLY A 293 -9.32 -12.34 2.09
C GLY A 293 -8.17 -12.45 1.08
N SER A 294 -7.04 -11.76 1.29
CA SER A 294 -5.88 -11.90 0.40
C SER A 294 -5.33 -13.33 0.44
N PRO A 295 -5.10 -13.99 -0.71
CA PRO A 295 -4.45 -15.29 -0.76
C PRO A 295 -2.99 -15.22 -0.29
N LYS A 296 -2.38 -14.03 -0.26
CA LYS A 296 -1.01 -13.83 0.24
C LYS A 296 -0.89 -14.12 1.74
N ARG A 297 -2.01 -14.18 2.47
CA ARG A 297 -2.04 -14.64 3.86
C ARG A 297 -1.57 -16.09 4.01
N HIS A 298 -1.95 -16.96 3.06
CA HIS A 298 -1.46 -18.33 3.01
C HIS A 298 0.04 -18.36 2.74
N ILE A 299 0.53 -17.52 1.81
CA ILE A 299 1.97 -17.45 1.47
C ILE A 299 2.81 -17.08 2.70
N LEU A 300 2.40 -16.03 3.44
CA LEU A 300 3.13 -15.65 4.65
C LEU A 300 3.01 -16.71 5.76
N TYR A 301 1.86 -17.37 5.87
CA TYR A 301 1.66 -18.47 6.80
C TYR A 301 2.55 -19.67 6.49
N GLN A 302 2.66 -20.08 5.22
CA GLN A 302 3.57 -21.14 4.79
C GLN A 302 5.03 -20.80 5.10
N LYS A 303 5.41 -19.53 4.94
CA LYS A 303 6.76 -19.06 5.23
C LYS A 303 7.10 -19.05 6.72
N THR A 304 6.15 -18.68 7.58
CA THR A 304 6.46 -18.32 8.99
C THR A 304 5.75 -19.19 10.03
N GLY A 305 4.87 -20.10 9.61
CA GLY A 305 4.02 -20.91 10.48
C GLY A 305 2.89 -20.14 11.17
N THR A 306 2.76 -18.83 10.92
CA THR A 306 1.70 -17.99 11.47
C THR A 306 1.36 -16.86 10.51
N PHE A 307 0.20 -16.23 10.67
CA PHE A 307 -0.10 -15.00 9.95
C PHE A 307 -0.39 -13.90 10.94
N GLN A 308 0.35 -12.79 10.81
CA GLN A 308 0.03 -11.51 11.40
C GLN A 308 0.65 -10.41 10.55
N ALA A 309 0.08 -9.20 10.64
CA ALA A 309 0.58 -8.04 9.90
C ALA A 309 0.74 -6.88 10.89
N PRO A 310 1.89 -6.17 10.89
CA PRO A 310 2.94 -6.23 9.86
C PRO A 310 3.95 -7.38 10.04
N PHE A 311 4.59 -7.78 8.93
CA PHE A 311 5.82 -8.58 8.91
C PHE A 311 6.86 -7.86 8.04
N LEU A 312 8.05 -7.61 8.59
CA LEU A 312 9.15 -6.94 7.91
C LEU A 312 10.16 -7.97 7.41
N GLU A 313 10.61 -7.80 6.17
CA GLU A 313 11.80 -8.45 5.59
C GLU A 313 12.78 -7.34 5.17
N ASP A 314 13.96 -7.32 5.78
CA ASP A 314 15.03 -6.37 5.47
C ASP A 314 16.17 -7.04 4.71
N PRO A 315 16.23 -6.91 3.37
CA PRO A 315 17.28 -7.53 2.57
C PRO A 315 18.65 -6.88 2.75
N ASN A 316 18.75 -5.74 3.44
CA ASN A 316 20.01 -5.05 3.69
C ASN A 316 20.73 -5.62 4.93
N THR A 317 20.00 -6.24 5.85
CA THR A 317 20.55 -6.82 7.09
C THR A 317 20.29 -8.34 7.22
N GLY A 318 19.36 -8.88 6.43
CA GLY A 318 18.90 -10.27 6.54
C GLY A 318 17.88 -10.50 7.65
N ILE A 319 17.41 -9.46 8.33
CA ILE A 319 16.40 -9.57 9.39
C ILE A 319 15.01 -9.77 8.80
N GLU A 320 14.29 -10.76 9.32
CA GLU A 320 12.86 -10.93 9.12
C GLU A 320 12.17 -10.99 10.48
N MET A 321 11.08 -10.24 10.67
CA MET A 321 10.46 -10.12 12.00
C MET A 321 9.00 -9.67 11.95
N PHE A 322 8.27 -10.07 12.98
CA PHE A 322 6.96 -9.52 13.32
C PHE A 322 7.06 -8.49 14.45
N GLU A 323 5.90 -8.16 15.02
CA GLU A 323 5.68 -7.26 16.16
C GLU A 323 5.98 -5.80 15.81
N SER A 324 4.93 -5.01 15.60
CA SER A 324 5.07 -3.64 15.07
C SER A 324 5.94 -2.73 15.94
N ALA A 325 5.93 -2.92 17.27
CA ALA A 325 6.70 -2.07 18.16
C ALA A 325 8.21 -2.35 18.03
N GLU A 326 8.55 -3.63 17.96
CA GLU A 326 9.91 -4.12 17.79
C GLU A 326 10.42 -3.82 16.36
N ILE A 327 9.55 -3.91 15.34
CA ILE A 327 9.85 -3.45 13.98
C ILE A 327 10.23 -1.97 14.00
N ILE A 328 9.47 -1.13 14.70
CA ILE A 328 9.75 0.32 14.80
C ILE A 328 11.09 0.57 15.50
N GLU A 329 11.34 -0.12 16.61
CA GLU A 329 12.62 -0.02 17.34
C GLU A 329 13.80 -0.46 16.47
N TYR A 330 13.66 -1.56 15.76
CA TYR A 330 14.62 -2.07 14.79
C TYR A 330 14.91 -1.04 13.69
N LEU A 331 13.87 -0.50 13.04
CA LEU A 331 14.02 0.47 11.96
C LEU A 331 14.76 1.72 12.45
N ARG A 332 14.39 2.25 13.61
CA ARG A 332 15.05 3.43 14.19
C ARG A 332 16.49 3.15 14.56
N ALA A 333 16.78 2.03 15.22
CA ALA A 333 18.13 1.68 15.64
C ALA A 333 19.06 1.39 14.45
N THR A 334 18.53 0.86 13.35
CA THR A 334 19.30 0.47 12.17
C THR A 334 19.55 1.66 11.25
N TYR A 335 18.50 2.43 10.96
CA TYR A 335 18.49 3.41 9.87
C TYR A 335 18.56 4.86 10.32
N ALA A 336 18.07 5.25 11.49
CA ALA A 336 18.16 6.65 11.92
C ALA A 336 19.62 7.08 12.15
N LEU A 337 19.91 8.37 11.93
CA LEU A 337 21.21 9.01 12.16
C LEU A 337 21.22 9.89 13.40
#